data_AF-A0A957JNF8-F1
#
_entry.id   AF-A0A957JNF8-F1
#
_cell.length_a   1.000
_cell.length_b   1.000
_cell.length_c   1.000
_cell.angle_alpha   90.00
_cell.angle_beta   90.00
_cell.angle_gamma   90.00
#
_symmetry.space_group_name_H-M   'P 1'
#
loop_
_entity.id
_entity.type
_entity.pdbx_description
1 polymer ?
#
loop_
_entity_poly.entity_id
_entity_poly.type
_entity_poly.pdbx_seq_one_letter_code
_entity_poly.pdbx_strand_id
1 'polypeptide(L)'
;MFAELAINVEVPLEGTFHYDVPRDLAAKLQVGQLVEVEFGRRLAQGIVIAFAEEAPVEETKPIIALIDEVPVVRPWQIRLAQWMSEAYLTPLNACLRLMLPPGLTRWADVIVDLNPRWDGNGRLTDTQKQLVELLREKGDLRGRQINRLLGAKSNWKTAVNQLAQRDIVRKATVLDPPRIRPKQVRTAELIASEQRIWQVVAQLGKRSKKADVVQFLAQSKDPLPEETAVLAATGASEDHLAALQADRLISRTPAQT
;
A
#
# COMPACT_ATOMS: atom_id res chain seq x y z
N MET A 1 17.10 -19.44 -21.24
CA MET A 1 16.50 -19.56 -19.89
C MET A 1 15.45 -18.50 -19.77
N PHE A 2 14.25 -18.91 -19.41
CA PHE A 2 13.09 -18.05 -19.30
C PHE A 2 12.58 -18.07 -17.86
N ALA A 3 11.92 -16.98 -17.47
CA ALA A 3 11.16 -16.91 -16.25
C ALA A 3 9.67 -16.88 -16.60
N GLU A 4 8.90 -17.73 -15.93
CA GLU A 4 7.46 -17.72 -15.98
C GLU A 4 6.96 -16.72 -14.93
N LEU A 5 6.21 -15.71 -15.38
CA LEU A 5 5.77 -14.60 -14.54
C LEU A 5 4.25 -14.54 -14.42
N ALA A 6 3.76 -14.34 -13.20
CA ALA A 6 2.39 -13.86 -12.98
C ALA A 6 2.42 -12.32 -12.96
N ILE A 7 1.70 -11.69 -13.89
CA ILE A 7 1.71 -10.23 -14.03
C ILE A 7 0.83 -9.58 -12.96
N ASN A 8 1.46 -8.75 -12.11
CA ASN A 8 0.80 -8.01 -11.04
C ASN A 8 0.13 -6.74 -11.60
N VAL A 9 -1.10 -6.91 -12.09
CA VAL A 9 -1.98 -5.83 -12.57
C VAL A 9 -3.31 -5.84 -11.84
N GLU A 10 -4.01 -4.69 -11.81
CA GLU A 10 -5.30 -4.58 -11.13
C GLU A 10 -6.41 -5.40 -11.76
N VAL A 11 -6.32 -5.63 -13.07
CA VAL A 11 -7.32 -6.37 -13.83
C VAL A 11 -7.05 -7.87 -13.68
N PRO A 12 -8.10 -8.69 -13.45
CA PRO A 12 -8.04 -10.14 -13.59
C PRO A 12 -7.33 -10.55 -14.89
N LEU A 13 -6.26 -11.35 -14.76
CA LEU A 13 -5.49 -11.83 -15.89
C LEU A 13 -5.26 -13.32 -15.75
N GLU A 14 -5.68 -14.07 -16.77
CA GLU A 14 -5.53 -15.52 -16.79
C GLU A 14 -4.10 -15.92 -17.18
N GLY A 15 -3.61 -16.97 -16.51
CA GLY A 15 -2.34 -17.59 -16.82
C GLY A 15 -1.09 -16.79 -16.41
N THR A 16 0.03 -17.26 -16.94
CA THR A 16 1.38 -16.76 -16.73
C THR A 16 2.05 -16.49 -18.07
N PHE A 17 3.14 -15.73 -18.05
CA PHE A 17 3.81 -15.24 -19.25
C PHE A 17 5.30 -15.50 -19.16
N HIS A 18 5.90 -15.95 -20.26
CA HIS A 18 7.33 -16.27 -20.32
C HIS A 18 8.11 -15.02 -20.76
N TYR A 19 9.21 -14.74 -20.06
CA TYR A 19 10.12 -13.65 -20.36
C TYR A 19 11.56 -14.16 -20.39
N ASP A 20 12.38 -13.58 -21.25
CA ASP A 20 13.82 -13.83 -21.25
C ASP A 20 14.44 -13.33 -19.95
N VAL A 21 15.36 -14.12 -19.40
CA VAL A 21 16.18 -13.71 -18.26
C VAL A 21 17.52 -13.18 -18.76
N PRO A 22 17.79 -11.87 -18.64
CA PRO A 22 19.09 -11.30 -19.00
C PRO A 22 20.23 -11.92 -18.19
N ARG A 23 21.42 -12.02 -18.79
CA ARG A 23 22.59 -12.68 -18.17
C ARG A 23 23.01 -12.05 -16.84
N ASP A 24 22.88 -10.74 -16.73
CA ASP A 24 23.17 -9.95 -15.52
C ASP A 24 22.18 -10.19 -14.38
N LEU A 25 20.96 -10.63 -14.71
CA LEU A 25 19.93 -10.98 -13.73
C LEU A 25 19.88 -12.48 -13.40
N ALA A 26 20.38 -13.33 -14.30
CA ALA A 26 20.29 -14.79 -14.17
C ALA A 26 20.85 -15.35 -12.84
N ALA A 27 21.93 -14.76 -12.31
CA ALA A 27 22.53 -15.18 -11.05
C ALA A 27 21.78 -14.67 -9.79
N LYS A 28 20.90 -13.68 -9.94
CA LYS A 28 20.21 -13.00 -8.83
C LYS A 28 18.74 -13.37 -8.73
N LEU A 29 18.14 -13.76 -9.85
CA LEU A 29 16.71 -14.03 -9.93
C LEU A 29 16.34 -15.31 -9.19
N GLN A 30 15.24 -15.26 -8.44
CA GLN A 30 14.70 -16.36 -7.65
C GLN A 30 13.18 -16.39 -7.74
N VAL A 31 12.60 -17.58 -7.55
CA VAL A 31 11.15 -17.75 -7.47
C VAL A 31 10.60 -16.92 -6.31
N GLY A 32 9.50 -16.22 -6.59
CA GLY A 32 8.80 -15.35 -5.66
C GLY A 32 9.29 -13.90 -5.62
N GLN A 33 10.35 -13.56 -6.35
CA GLN A 33 10.81 -12.18 -6.49
C GLN A 33 9.91 -11.35 -7.41
N LEU A 34 9.93 -10.05 -7.18
CA LEU A 34 9.21 -9.05 -7.97
C LEU A 34 10.15 -8.43 -9.00
N VAL A 35 9.73 -8.40 -10.26
CA VAL A 35 10.51 -7.90 -11.40
C VAL A 35 9.73 -6.87 -12.20
N GLU A 36 10.43 -6.01 -12.92
CA GLU A 36 9.86 -5.07 -13.89
C GLU A 36 9.96 -5.66 -15.30
N VAL A 37 8.85 -5.62 -16.05
CA VAL A 37 8.73 -6.13 -17.42
C VAL A 37 7.87 -5.19 -18.26
N GLU A 38 7.90 -5.35 -19.58
CA GLU A 38 6.90 -4.72 -20.45
C GLU A 38 5.72 -5.66 -20.66
N PHE A 39 4.51 -5.23 -20.31
CA PHE A 39 3.27 -5.95 -20.60
C PHE A 39 2.38 -5.12 -21.52
N GLY A 40 2.28 -5.52 -22.79
CA GLY A 40 1.67 -4.72 -23.84
C GLY A 40 2.50 -3.47 -24.16
N ARG A 41 1.90 -2.28 -24.03
CA ARG A 41 2.54 -0.97 -24.26
C ARG A 41 2.95 -0.24 -22.97
N ARG A 42 2.95 -0.93 -21.84
CA ARG A 42 3.27 -0.36 -20.53
C ARG A 42 4.26 -1.23 -19.78
N LEU A 43 5.00 -0.61 -18.86
CA LEU A 43 5.74 -1.34 -17.83
C LEU A 43 4.75 -2.04 -16.90
N ALA A 44 5.17 -3.16 -16.32
CA ALA A 44 4.47 -4.01 -15.38
C ALA A 44 5.37 -4.66 -14.35
N GLN A 45 4.81 -4.87 -13.16
CA GLN A 45 5.41 -5.75 -12.17
C GLN A 45 5.01 -7.19 -12.50
N GLY A 46 5.97 -8.11 -12.41
CA GLY A 46 5.76 -9.55 -12.51
C GLY A 46 6.30 -10.25 -11.28
N ILE A 47 5.64 -11.33 -10.85
CA ILE A 47 6.16 -12.22 -9.82
C ILE A 47 6.74 -13.44 -10.52
N VAL A 48 7.98 -13.80 -10.22
CA VAL A 48 8.63 -15.01 -10.75
C VAL A 48 7.97 -16.24 -10.13
N ILE A 49 7.31 -17.07 -10.94
CA ILE A 49 6.60 -18.27 -10.49
C ILE A 49 7.46 -19.52 -10.68
N ALA A 50 8.15 -19.59 -11.82
CA ALA A 50 9.04 -20.68 -12.16
C ALA A 50 10.10 -20.24 -13.17
N PHE A 51 11.07 -21.11 -13.43
CA PHE A 51 12.02 -20.97 -14.52
C PHE A 51 11.83 -22.11 -15.51
N ALA A 52 12.05 -21.82 -16.78
CA ALA A 52 11.94 -22.79 -17.87
C ALA A 52 13.15 -22.69 -18.80
N GLU A 53 13.52 -23.82 -19.43
CA GLU A 53 14.57 -23.84 -20.45
C GLU A 53 14.05 -23.35 -21.80
N GLU A 54 12.76 -23.58 -22.07
CA GLU A 54 12.06 -23.24 -23.31
C GLU A 54 10.83 -22.38 -23.02
N ALA A 55 10.45 -21.52 -23.97
CA ALA A 55 9.21 -20.76 -23.92
C ALA A 55 8.21 -21.33 -24.93
N PRO A 56 6.89 -21.29 -24.65
CA PRO A 56 5.86 -21.79 -25.56
C PRO A 56 5.62 -20.87 -26.78
N VAL A 57 6.43 -19.82 -26.94
CA VAL A 57 6.32 -18.80 -27.99
C VAL A 57 7.70 -18.51 -28.57
N GLU A 58 7.75 -18.13 -29.85
CA GLU A 58 9.00 -17.86 -30.56
C GLU A 58 9.70 -16.57 -30.08
N GLU A 59 8.93 -15.52 -29.77
CA GLU A 59 9.46 -14.24 -29.33
C GLU A 59 9.00 -13.91 -27.90
N THR A 60 9.97 -13.71 -27.02
CA THR A 60 9.77 -13.23 -25.66
C THR A 60 10.36 -11.85 -25.46
N LYS A 61 9.80 -11.11 -24.52
CA LYS A 61 10.40 -9.85 -24.05
C LYS A 61 11.37 -10.15 -22.90
N PRO A 62 12.42 -9.34 -22.70
CA PRO A 62 13.30 -9.49 -21.56
C PRO A 62 12.68 -8.94 -20.27
N ILE A 63 13.10 -9.51 -19.14
CA ILE A 63 12.96 -8.85 -17.84
C ILE A 63 13.81 -7.57 -17.86
N ILE A 64 13.23 -6.45 -17.43
CA ILE A 64 13.91 -5.15 -17.43
C ILE A 64 14.78 -5.01 -16.18
N ALA A 65 14.23 -5.31 -15.01
CA ALA A 65 14.93 -5.11 -13.75
C ALA A 65 14.35 -5.99 -12.63
N LEU A 66 15.18 -6.26 -11.62
CA LEU A 66 14.73 -6.78 -10.33
C LEU A 66 14.22 -5.61 -9.48
N ILE A 67 12.99 -5.70 -8.95
CA ILE A 67 12.38 -4.64 -8.13
C ILE A 67 12.74 -4.84 -6.65
N ASP A 68 12.73 -6.08 -6.18
CA ASP A 68 13.08 -6.43 -4.81
C ASP A 68 14.07 -7.60 -4.81
N GLU A 69 15.15 -7.47 -4.05
CA GLU A 69 16.18 -8.51 -3.92
C GLU A 69 15.67 -9.72 -3.13
N VAL A 70 14.66 -9.53 -2.28
CA VAL A 70 14.08 -10.59 -1.46
C VAL A 70 12.78 -11.09 -2.10
N PRO A 71 12.53 -12.41 -2.15
CA PRO A 71 11.24 -12.93 -2.58
C PRO A 71 10.07 -12.35 -1.76
N VAL A 72 9.16 -11.67 -2.45
CA VAL A 72 7.98 -11.01 -1.86
C VAL A 72 6.85 -11.99 -1.58
N VAL A 73 6.87 -13.15 -2.26
CA VAL A 73 6.03 -14.31 -1.97
C VAL A 73 6.88 -15.56 -1.82
N ARG A 74 6.48 -16.44 -0.91
CA ARG A 74 7.15 -17.70 -0.65
C ARG A 74 6.62 -18.81 -1.57
N PRO A 75 7.39 -19.89 -1.80
CA PRO A 75 6.93 -21.01 -2.63
C PRO A 75 5.59 -21.64 -2.17
N TRP A 76 5.33 -21.69 -0.87
CA TRP A 76 4.05 -22.20 -0.36
C TRP A 76 2.88 -21.25 -0.64
N GLN A 77 3.13 -19.93 -0.69
CA GLN A 77 2.13 -18.93 -1.06
C GLN A 77 1.78 -19.06 -2.54
N ILE A 78 2.77 -19.29 -3.40
CA ILE A 78 2.56 -19.56 -4.82
C ILE A 78 1.68 -20.80 -5.01
N ARG A 79 2.00 -21.91 -4.32
CA ARG A 79 1.17 -23.14 -4.36
C ARG A 79 -0.25 -22.90 -3.85
N LEU A 80 -0.40 -22.14 -2.77
CA LEU A 80 -1.71 -21.77 -2.25
C LEU A 80 -2.49 -20.93 -3.27
N ALA A 81 -1.85 -19.99 -3.94
CA ALA A 81 -2.49 -19.15 -4.97
C ALA A 81 -2.91 -19.97 -6.20
N GLN A 82 -2.08 -20.94 -6.63
CA GLN A 82 -2.43 -21.90 -7.69
C GLN A 82 -3.64 -22.74 -7.30
N TRP A 83 -3.64 -23.31 -6.08
CA TRP A 83 -4.79 -24.06 -5.57
C TRP A 83 -6.06 -23.20 -5.50
N MET A 84 -5.97 -21.95 -5.02
CA MET A 84 -7.10 -21.03 -5.00
C MET A 84 -7.61 -20.71 -6.41
N SER A 85 -6.68 -20.52 -7.35
CA SER A 85 -7.01 -20.20 -8.73
C SER A 85 -7.80 -21.32 -9.38
N GLU A 86 -7.36 -22.57 -9.20
CA GLU A 86 -8.03 -23.77 -9.70
C GLU A 86 -9.35 -24.04 -8.98
N ALA A 87 -9.36 -24.00 -7.65
CA ALA A 87 -10.54 -24.38 -6.85
C ALA A 87 -11.70 -23.37 -6.97
N TYR A 88 -11.38 -22.09 -7.17
CA TYR A 88 -12.38 -21.01 -7.22
C TYR A 88 -12.48 -20.34 -8.59
N LEU A 89 -11.89 -20.93 -9.64
CA LEU A 89 -11.87 -20.38 -11.01
C LEU A 89 -11.52 -18.90 -11.05
N THR A 90 -10.58 -18.50 -10.18
CA THR A 90 -10.17 -17.12 -10.00
C THR A 90 -8.79 -16.95 -10.66
N PRO A 91 -8.53 -15.87 -11.40
CA PRO A 91 -7.23 -15.72 -12.05
C PRO A 91 -6.08 -15.66 -11.03
N LEU A 92 -4.99 -16.40 -11.33
CA LEU A 92 -3.84 -16.57 -10.44
C LEU A 92 -3.24 -15.23 -9.98
N ASN A 93 -3.20 -14.23 -10.86
CA ASN A 93 -2.67 -12.92 -10.52
C ASN A 93 -3.46 -12.24 -9.40
N ALA A 94 -4.79 -12.42 -9.36
CA ALA A 94 -5.64 -11.87 -8.31
C ALA A 94 -5.37 -12.57 -6.97
N CYS A 95 -5.20 -13.89 -6.97
CA CYS A 95 -4.84 -14.65 -5.77
C CYS A 95 -3.47 -14.23 -5.21
N LEU A 96 -2.45 -14.11 -6.07
CA LEU A 96 -1.11 -13.69 -5.65
C LEU A 96 -1.07 -12.26 -5.12
N ARG A 97 -1.86 -11.35 -5.70
CA ARG A 97 -1.95 -9.95 -5.23
C ARG A 97 -2.39 -9.82 -3.78
N LEU A 98 -3.23 -10.73 -3.29
CA LEU A 98 -3.65 -10.77 -1.89
C LEU A 98 -2.52 -11.16 -0.93
N MET A 99 -1.47 -11.79 -1.45
CA MET A 99 -0.34 -12.28 -0.66
C MET A 99 0.83 -11.28 -0.64
N LEU A 100 0.77 -10.23 -1.46
CA LEU A 100 1.80 -9.20 -1.52
C LEU A 100 1.68 -8.24 -0.32
N PRO A 101 2.81 -7.88 0.32
CA PRO A 101 2.83 -6.85 1.35
C PRO A 101 2.23 -5.51 0.84
N PRO A 102 1.49 -4.80 1.70
CA PRO A 102 0.94 -3.50 1.33
C PRO A 102 2.07 -2.51 0.99
N GLY A 103 1.98 -1.86 -0.18
CA GLY A 103 2.98 -0.91 -0.66
C GLY A 103 3.79 -1.41 -1.86
N LEU A 104 3.96 -2.72 -2.03
CA LEU A 104 4.65 -3.31 -3.19
C LEU A 104 3.77 -3.34 -4.45
N THR A 105 2.45 -3.44 -4.26
CA THR A 105 1.44 -3.32 -5.33
C THR A 105 1.26 -1.89 -5.85
N ARG A 106 1.86 -0.90 -5.19
CA ARG A 106 1.90 0.46 -5.70
C ARG A 106 3.09 0.56 -6.64
N TRP A 107 2.78 0.71 -7.92
CA TRP A 107 3.73 1.21 -8.90
C TRP A 107 4.52 2.36 -8.29
N ALA A 108 5.83 2.21 -8.25
CA ALA A 108 6.68 3.30 -7.84
C ALA A 108 6.34 4.50 -8.73
N ASP A 109 5.89 5.57 -8.09
CA ASP A 109 5.61 6.81 -8.80
C ASP A 109 6.96 7.33 -9.29
N VAL A 110 6.96 8.05 -10.40
CA VAL A 110 8.20 8.60 -10.93
C VAL A 110 8.18 10.08 -10.63
N ILE A 111 9.21 10.60 -9.97
CA ILE A 111 9.45 12.04 -9.96
C ILE A 111 10.25 12.39 -11.20
N VAL A 112 9.76 13.38 -11.94
CA VAL A 112 10.43 13.96 -13.10
C VAL A 112 10.74 15.41 -12.78
N ASP A 113 11.98 15.80 -13.00
CA ASP A 113 12.47 17.15 -12.84
C ASP A 113 13.29 17.57 -14.07
N LEU A 114 13.39 18.88 -14.31
CA LEU A 114 14.27 19.39 -15.36
C LEU A 114 15.72 19.22 -14.93
N ASN A 115 16.57 18.72 -15.83
CA ASN A 115 17.99 18.63 -15.52
C ASN A 115 18.55 20.05 -15.34
N PRO A 116 19.09 20.41 -14.17
CA PRO A 116 19.64 21.74 -13.93
C PRO A 116 20.82 22.09 -14.84
N ARG A 117 21.47 21.08 -15.43
CA ARG A 117 22.59 21.23 -16.36
C ARG A 117 22.17 21.39 -17.82
N TRP A 118 20.87 21.25 -18.12
CA TRP A 118 20.38 21.42 -19.47
C TRP A 118 20.42 22.90 -19.87
N ASP A 119 20.98 23.17 -21.04
CA ASP A 119 21.24 24.52 -21.58
C ASP A 119 20.01 25.19 -22.21
N GLY A 120 18.85 24.53 -22.17
CA GLY A 120 17.62 25.01 -22.80
C GLY A 120 17.53 24.75 -24.30
N ASN A 121 18.53 24.12 -24.92
CA ASN A 121 18.57 23.85 -26.35
C ASN A 121 18.09 22.44 -26.70
N GLY A 122 17.67 22.27 -27.94
CA GLY A 122 17.31 20.98 -28.52
C GLY A 122 15.93 20.99 -29.17
N ARG A 123 15.78 20.16 -30.21
CA ARG A 123 14.51 20.01 -30.91
C ARG A 123 13.52 19.26 -30.00
N LEU A 124 12.39 19.89 -29.71
CA LEU A 124 11.32 19.31 -28.89
C LEU A 124 10.06 19.13 -29.74
N THR A 125 9.37 18.00 -29.58
CA THR A 125 8.01 17.81 -30.09
C THR A 125 7.00 18.61 -29.25
N ASP A 126 5.77 18.77 -29.73
CA ASP A 126 4.77 19.57 -29.00
C ASP A 126 4.46 19.02 -27.61
N THR A 127 4.37 17.69 -27.46
CA THR A 127 4.20 17.05 -26.14
C THR A 127 5.42 17.24 -25.25
N GLN A 128 6.64 17.21 -25.80
CA GLN A 128 7.87 17.46 -25.04
C GLN A 128 7.95 18.92 -24.59
N LYS A 129 7.56 19.88 -25.45
CA LYS A 129 7.48 21.31 -25.09
C LYS A 129 6.50 21.53 -23.94
N GLN A 130 5.29 20.98 -24.05
CA GLN A 130 4.28 21.07 -22.98
C GLN A 130 4.78 20.48 -21.66
N LEU A 131 5.47 19.35 -21.70
CA LEU A 131 6.04 18.72 -20.51
C LEU A 131 7.16 19.56 -19.89
N VAL A 132 8.08 20.08 -20.69
CA VAL A 132 9.18 20.95 -20.22
C VAL A 132 8.62 22.23 -19.62
N GLU A 133 7.64 22.86 -20.25
CA GLU A 133 7.00 24.08 -19.77
C GLU A 133 6.24 23.84 -18.46
N LEU A 134 5.54 22.71 -18.36
CA LEU A 134 4.88 22.28 -17.13
C LEU A 134 5.87 22.11 -15.97
N LEU A 135 7.02 21.47 -16.23
CA LEU A 135 8.08 21.29 -15.23
C LEU A 135 8.78 22.61 -14.87
N ARG A 136 8.90 23.57 -15.81
CA ARG A 136 9.41 24.92 -15.51
C ARG A 136 8.48 25.68 -14.57
N GLU A 137 7.16 25.58 -14.78
CA GLU A 137 6.17 26.33 -13.99
C GLU A 137 5.93 25.70 -12.62
N LYS A 138 5.82 24.37 -12.54
CA LYS A 138 5.42 23.65 -11.32
C LYS A 138 6.59 23.03 -10.55
N GLY A 139 7.79 23.02 -11.13
CA GLY A 139 8.94 22.28 -10.60
C GLY A 139 8.79 20.77 -10.78
N ASP A 140 9.42 20.01 -9.88
CA ASP A 140 9.45 18.55 -9.91
C ASP A 140 8.04 17.98 -9.76
N LEU A 141 7.64 17.13 -10.70
CA LEU A 141 6.31 16.54 -10.72
C LEU A 141 6.36 15.02 -10.69
N ARG A 142 5.43 14.44 -9.95
CA ARG A 142 5.18 13.01 -10.00
C ARG A 142 4.46 12.61 -11.29
N GLY A 143 4.71 11.41 -11.77
CA GLY A 143 4.09 10.84 -12.97
C GLY A 143 2.57 10.90 -12.91
N ARG A 144 1.97 10.64 -11.74
CA ARG A 144 0.51 10.80 -11.54
C ARG A 144 0.01 12.25 -11.69
N GLN A 145 0.81 13.24 -11.29
CA GLN A 145 0.49 14.66 -11.43
C GLN A 145 0.60 15.08 -12.91
N ILE A 146 1.66 14.65 -13.59
CA ILE A 146 1.86 14.88 -15.03
C ILE A 146 0.70 14.29 -15.82
N ASN A 147 0.30 13.05 -15.51
CA ASN A 147 -0.83 12.39 -16.17
C ASN A 147 -2.16 13.12 -15.97
N ARG A 148 -2.38 13.72 -14.80
CA ARG A 148 -3.58 14.52 -14.50
C ARG A 148 -3.59 15.85 -15.25
N LEU A 149 -2.44 16.49 -15.40
CA LEU A 149 -2.30 17.83 -16.00
C LEU A 149 -2.25 17.79 -17.53
N LEU A 150 -1.55 16.82 -18.13
CA LEU A 150 -1.44 16.66 -19.58
C LEU A 150 -2.54 15.76 -20.18
N GLY A 151 -3.28 15.05 -19.32
CA GLY A 151 -4.37 14.15 -19.70
C GLY A 151 -3.90 12.77 -20.17
N ALA A 152 -4.75 11.75 -19.97
CA ALA A 152 -4.42 10.35 -20.24
C ALA A 152 -4.18 10.01 -21.72
N LYS A 153 -4.60 10.88 -22.66
CA LYS A 153 -4.35 10.74 -24.11
C LYS A 153 -2.97 11.27 -24.51
N SER A 154 -2.27 11.98 -23.64
CA SER A 154 -0.94 12.52 -23.91
C SER A 154 0.12 11.41 -23.77
N ASN A 155 1.01 11.28 -24.76
CA ASN A 155 2.13 10.34 -24.76
C ASN A 155 3.29 10.82 -23.86
N TRP A 156 2.98 11.42 -22.71
CA TRP A 156 3.95 12.05 -21.83
C TRP A 156 4.99 11.07 -21.30
N LYS A 157 4.65 9.79 -21.09
CA LYS A 157 5.60 8.76 -20.64
C LYS A 157 6.73 8.56 -21.65
N THR A 158 6.38 8.47 -22.93
CA THR A 158 7.35 8.37 -24.02
C THR A 158 8.18 9.65 -24.13
N ALA A 159 7.55 10.82 -23.97
CA ALA A 159 8.25 12.09 -23.95
C ALA A 159 9.27 12.18 -22.80
N VAL A 160 8.91 11.79 -21.57
CA VAL A 160 9.82 11.72 -20.41
C VAL A 160 11.00 10.80 -20.73
N ASN A 161 10.76 9.59 -21.24
CA ASN A 161 11.83 8.64 -21.53
C ASN A 161 12.80 9.19 -22.59
N GLN A 162 12.29 9.80 -23.67
CA GLN A 162 13.12 10.40 -24.72
C GLN A 162 13.91 11.61 -24.23
N LEU A 163 13.31 12.45 -23.39
CA LEU A 163 13.99 13.61 -22.79
C LEU A 163 15.04 13.18 -21.78
N ALA A 164 14.80 12.11 -21.02
CA ALA A 164 15.76 11.57 -20.05
C ALA A 164 16.98 10.97 -20.75
N GLN A 165 16.79 10.25 -21.87
CA GLN A 165 17.90 9.77 -22.71
C GLN A 165 18.75 10.90 -23.30
N ARG A 166 18.15 12.07 -23.49
CA ARG A 166 18.83 13.28 -23.99
C ARG A 166 19.36 14.18 -22.87
N ASP A 167 19.31 13.72 -21.63
CA ASP A 167 19.73 14.44 -20.44
C ASP A 167 19.02 15.80 -20.23
N ILE A 168 17.80 15.95 -20.77
CA ILE A 168 16.99 17.18 -20.64
C ILE A 168 16.16 17.15 -19.35
N VAL A 169 15.66 15.97 -18.97
CA VAL A 169 14.95 15.75 -17.71
C VAL A 169 15.63 14.65 -16.93
N ARG A 170 15.55 14.70 -15.61
CA ARG A 170 15.94 13.60 -14.74
C ARG A 170 14.68 12.85 -14.29
N LYS A 171 14.86 11.56 -14.03
CA LYS A 171 13.79 10.63 -13.67
C LYS A 171 14.24 9.85 -12.44
N ALA A 172 13.53 9.99 -11.34
CA ALA A 172 13.79 9.25 -10.12
C ALA A 172 12.56 8.42 -9.73
N THR A 173 12.80 7.17 -9.34
CA THR A 173 11.75 6.29 -8.83
C THR A 173 11.48 6.64 -7.36
N VAL A 174 10.21 6.88 -7.02
CA VAL A 174 9.78 7.20 -5.66
C VAL A 174 8.72 6.21 -5.20
N LEU A 175 9.05 5.49 -4.13
CA LEU A 175 8.10 4.69 -3.39
C LEU A 175 7.32 5.62 -2.46
N ASP A 176 6.00 5.59 -2.55
CA ASP A 176 5.17 6.23 -1.53
C ASP A 176 5.40 5.51 -0.19
N PRO A 177 5.80 6.20 0.88
CA PRO A 177 5.94 5.55 2.17
C PRO A 177 4.60 4.91 2.57
N PRO A 178 4.63 3.74 3.21
CA PRO A 178 3.41 3.08 3.66
C PRO A 178 2.65 4.04 4.56
N ARG A 179 1.44 4.44 4.15
CA ARG A 179 0.53 5.24 4.97
C ARG A 179 -0.15 4.33 6.00
N ILE A 180 0.65 3.68 6.85
CA ILE A 180 0.14 2.95 8.01
C ILE A 180 -0.15 4.03 9.04
N ARG A 181 -1.43 4.28 9.30
CA ARG A 181 -1.85 4.98 10.51
C ARG A 181 -2.17 3.89 11.53
N PRO A 182 -1.48 3.83 12.69
CA PRO A 182 -1.82 2.88 13.73
C PRO A 182 -3.30 3.03 14.06
N LYS A 183 -3.98 1.91 14.32
CA LYS A 183 -5.38 1.95 14.71
C LYS A 183 -5.44 2.65 16.07
N GLN A 184 -6.11 3.79 16.13
CA GLN A 184 -6.38 4.47 17.40
C GLN A 184 -7.70 3.93 17.95
N VAL A 185 -7.67 3.37 19.15
CA VAL A 185 -8.85 3.00 19.92
C VAL A 185 -8.97 3.94 21.11
N ARG A 186 -10.19 4.32 21.48
CA ARG A 186 -10.41 5.11 22.69
C ARG A 186 -10.55 4.15 23.87
N THR A 187 -9.85 4.41 24.96
CA THR A 187 -9.91 3.63 26.20
C THR A 187 -10.56 4.45 27.30
N ALA A 188 -11.21 3.77 28.24
CA ALA A 188 -11.80 4.40 29.43
C ALA A 188 -11.17 3.82 30.69
N GLU A 189 -10.51 4.66 31.48
CA GLU A 189 -9.87 4.27 32.76
C GLU A 189 -10.51 5.02 33.93
N LEU A 190 -10.58 4.39 35.10
CA LEU A 190 -10.97 5.06 36.34
C LEU A 190 -9.81 5.92 36.86
N ILE A 191 -10.05 7.23 37.00
CA ILE A 191 -9.07 8.18 37.55
C ILE A 191 -9.42 8.64 38.97
N ALA A 192 -10.59 8.26 39.47
CA ALA A 192 -11.03 8.62 40.81
C ALA A 192 -10.51 7.62 41.86
N SER A 193 -10.31 8.11 43.08
CA SER A 193 -9.98 7.25 44.22
C SER A 193 -11.12 6.28 44.54
N GLU A 194 -10.78 5.11 45.08
CA GLU A 194 -11.75 4.07 45.44
C GLU A 194 -12.90 4.60 46.32
N GLN A 195 -12.58 5.46 47.30
CA GLN A 195 -13.59 6.10 48.15
C GLN A 195 -14.56 6.99 47.35
N ARG A 196 -14.05 7.74 46.37
CA ARG A 196 -14.88 8.62 45.54
C ARG A 196 -15.77 7.82 44.58
N ILE A 197 -15.24 6.72 44.05
CA ILE A 197 -15.97 5.77 43.21
C ILE A 197 -17.20 5.22 43.95
N TRP A 198 -17.00 4.68 45.15
CA TRP A 198 -18.10 4.07 45.92
C TRP A 198 -19.13 5.09 46.41
N GLN A 199 -18.71 6.32 46.73
CA GLN A 199 -19.64 7.41 47.04
C GLN A 199 -20.55 7.74 45.85
N VAL A 200 -19.98 7.84 44.65
CA VAL A 200 -20.76 8.18 43.46
C VAL A 200 -21.66 7.03 43.03
N VAL A 201 -21.20 5.78 43.11
CA VAL A 201 -22.06 4.59 42.87
C VAL A 201 -23.24 4.57 43.84
N ALA A 202 -23.03 4.90 45.12
CA ALA A 202 -24.11 4.98 46.11
C ALA A 202 -25.12 6.10 45.80
N GLN A 203 -24.66 7.24 45.27
CA GLN A 203 -25.52 8.39 44.91
C GLN A 203 -26.27 8.20 43.59
N LEU A 204 -25.67 7.53 42.60
CA LEU A 204 -26.26 7.30 41.27
C LEU A 204 -27.39 6.26 41.29
N GLY A 205 -27.46 5.42 42.33
CA GLY A 205 -28.49 4.40 42.52
C GLY A 205 -28.29 3.13 41.65
N LYS A 206 -28.76 1.98 42.15
CA LYS A 206 -28.56 0.63 41.58
C LYS A 206 -29.08 0.40 40.14
N ARG A 207 -29.76 1.37 39.52
CA ARG A 207 -30.31 1.27 38.15
C ARG A 207 -29.66 2.24 37.15
N SER A 208 -28.62 2.95 37.54
CA SER A 208 -27.96 3.93 36.66
C SER A 208 -26.91 3.28 35.77
N LYS A 209 -27.00 3.53 34.46
CA LYS A 209 -25.99 3.11 33.48
C LYS A 209 -24.60 3.69 33.74
N LYS A 210 -24.52 4.84 34.44
CA LYS A 210 -23.24 5.41 34.90
C LYS A 210 -22.62 4.57 36.02
N ALA A 211 -23.44 4.03 36.93
CA ALA A 211 -22.97 3.16 37.99
C ALA A 211 -22.48 1.82 37.43
N ASP A 212 -23.19 1.26 36.43
CA ASP A 212 -22.78 0.05 35.72
C ASP A 212 -21.39 0.21 35.06
N VAL A 213 -21.12 1.34 34.42
CA VAL A 213 -19.80 1.67 33.83
C VAL A 213 -18.70 1.75 34.89
N VAL A 214 -18.93 2.49 35.97
CA VAL A 214 -17.93 2.64 37.03
C VAL A 214 -17.65 1.30 37.71
N GLN A 215 -18.67 0.48 37.94
CA GLN A 215 -18.52 -0.84 38.53
C GLN A 215 -17.79 -1.81 37.58
N PHE A 216 -18.09 -1.77 36.28
CA PHE A 216 -17.40 -2.58 35.27
C PHE A 216 -15.91 -2.23 35.22
N LEU A 217 -15.57 -0.94 35.16
CA LEU A 217 -14.17 -0.51 35.16
C LEU A 217 -13.45 -0.87 36.46
N ALA A 218 -14.11 -0.81 37.62
CA ALA A 218 -13.51 -1.15 38.91
C ALA A 218 -13.25 -2.66 39.07
N GLN A 219 -14.02 -3.49 38.36
CA GLN A 219 -13.89 -4.95 38.38
C GLN A 219 -13.08 -5.49 37.19
N SER A 220 -12.76 -4.65 36.20
CA SER A 220 -11.98 -5.01 35.02
C SER A 220 -10.56 -5.41 35.43
N LYS A 221 -10.06 -6.51 34.86
CA LYS A 221 -8.64 -6.90 34.96
C LYS A 221 -7.76 -6.12 33.97
N ASP A 222 -8.37 -5.56 32.93
CA ASP A 222 -7.72 -4.69 31.98
C ASP A 222 -7.74 -3.25 32.54
N PRO A 223 -6.58 -2.61 32.76
CA PRO A 223 -6.51 -1.23 33.25
C PRO A 223 -6.94 -0.18 32.21
N LEU A 224 -6.94 -0.53 30.91
CA LEU A 224 -7.26 0.38 29.81
C LEU A 224 -8.25 -0.25 28.81
N PRO A 225 -9.45 -0.66 29.25
CA PRO A 225 -10.41 -1.30 28.36
C PRO A 225 -10.89 -0.33 27.26
N GLU A 226 -11.08 -0.87 26.05
CA GLU A 226 -11.67 -0.10 24.94
C GLU A 226 -13.08 0.41 25.30
N GLU A 227 -13.38 1.66 24.93
CA GLU A 227 -14.72 2.25 25.16
C GLU A 227 -15.84 1.40 24.55
N THR A 228 -15.60 0.81 23.39
CA THR A 228 -16.52 -0.12 22.71
C THR A 228 -16.84 -1.34 23.57
N ALA A 229 -15.84 -1.93 24.23
CA ALA A 229 -16.02 -3.06 25.14
C ALA A 229 -16.79 -2.67 26.41
N VAL A 230 -16.49 -1.50 26.97
CA VAL A 230 -17.18 -0.95 28.15
C VAL A 230 -18.66 -0.69 27.85
N LEU A 231 -18.96 -0.06 26.71
CA LEU A 231 -20.33 0.22 26.28
C LEU A 231 -21.10 -1.08 25.99
N ALA A 232 -20.47 -2.05 25.32
CA ALA A 232 -21.08 -3.34 25.02
C ALA A 232 -21.39 -4.14 26.31
N ALA A 233 -20.50 -4.13 27.30
CA ALA A 233 -20.69 -4.86 28.55
C ALA A 233 -21.74 -4.25 29.48
N THR A 234 -21.91 -2.92 29.45
CA THR A 234 -22.78 -2.19 30.39
C THR A 234 -24.12 -1.76 29.76
N GLY A 235 -24.20 -1.76 28.43
CA GLY A 235 -25.33 -1.18 27.69
C GLY A 235 -25.47 0.32 27.89
N ALA A 236 -24.40 1.00 28.30
CA ALA A 236 -24.35 2.46 28.39
C ALA A 236 -24.14 3.09 27.00
N SER A 237 -24.36 4.40 26.91
CA SER A 237 -24.10 5.20 25.70
C SER A 237 -22.90 6.12 25.89
N GLU A 238 -22.41 6.71 24.80
CA GLU A 238 -21.26 7.64 24.84
C GLU A 238 -21.53 8.86 25.73
N ASP A 239 -22.78 9.31 25.85
CA ASP A 239 -23.18 10.40 26.75
C ASP A 239 -22.92 10.07 28.22
N HIS A 240 -23.06 8.79 28.60
CA HIS A 240 -22.77 8.34 29.96
C HIS A 240 -21.27 8.41 30.25
N LEU A 241 -20.43 8.04 29.28
CA LEU A 241 -18.97 8.17 29.38
C LEU A 241 -18.54 9.64 29.42
N ALA A 242 -19.14 10.49 28.59
CA ALA A 242 -18.86 11.93 28.58
C ALA A 242 -19.22 12.59 29.92
N ALA A 243 -20.35 12.21 30.51
CA ALA A 243 -20.74 12.73 31.82
C ALA A 243 -19.80 12.25 32.95
N LEU A 244 -19.41 10.97 32.94
CA LEU A 244 -18.44 10.45 33.92
C LEU A 244 -17.05 11.09 33.76
N GLN A 245 -16.65 11.45 32.53
CA GLN A 245 -15.43 12.20 32.29
C GLN A 245 -15.53 13.64 32.81
N ALA A 246 -16.68 14.30 32.60
CA ALA A 246 -16.94 15.64 33.13
C ALA A 246 -16.91 15.66 34.67
N ASP A 247 -17.44 14.61 35.30
CA ASP A 247 -17.41 14.39 36.75
C ASP A 247 -16.02 13.98 37.28
N ARG A 248 -15.01 13.87 36.40
CA ARG A 248 -13.64 13.43 36.69
C ARG A 248 -13.55 12.05 37.35
N LEU A 249 -14.46 11.15 36.96
CA LEU A 249 -14.47 9.76 37.44
C LEU A 249 -13.70 8.84 36.50
N ILE A 250 -13.77 9.12 35.21
CA ILE A 250 -13.03 8.38 34.19
C ILE A 250 -12.18 9.32 33.32
N SER A 251 -11.08 8.80 32.79
CA SER A 251 -10.32 9.42 31.70
C SER A 251 -10.58 8.68 30.40
N ARG A 252 -10.74 9.44 29.31
CA ARG A 252 -10.91 8.92 27.95
C ARG A 252 -9.67 9.27 27.15
N THR A 253 -8.79 8.30 26.89
CA THR A 253 -7.55 8.54 26.15
C THR A 253 -7.49 7.74 24.86
N PRO A 254 -7.01 8.33 23.75
CA PRO A 254 -6.70 7.57 22.55
C PRO A 254 -5.45 6.73 22.81
N ALA A 255 -5.61 5.41 22.80
CA ALA A 255 -4.51 4.45 22.85
C ALA A 255 -4.19 3.98 21.42
N GLN A 256 -2.90 3.76 21.16
CA GLN A 256 -2.46 3.11 19.93
C GLN A 256 -2.49 1.60 20.15
N THR A 257 -3.05 0.86 19.19
CA THR A 257 -2.99 -0.61 19.13
C THR A 257 -2.21 -1.04 17.90
#